data_AF-A0A932ZX14-F1
#
_entry.id   AF-A0A932ZX14-F1
#
_cell.length_a   1.000
_cell.length_b   1.000
_cell.length_c   1.000
_cell.angle_alpha   90.00
_cell.angle_beta   90.00
_cell.angle_gamma   90.00
#
_symmetry.space_group_name_H-M   'P 1'
#
loop_
_entity.id
_entity.type
_entity.pdbx_description
1 polymer ?
#
loop_
_entity_poly.entity_id
_entity_poly.type
_entity_poly.pdbx_seq_one_letter_code
_entity_poly.pdbx_strand_id
1 'polypeptide(L)' 'MGFEIFVSNYLFARPSFFEGFSRTLDLTGNFDSYNESRTPEEADIRATVNDWRMVGQDISSAIQTYGKEIEKQVDAANG' A
#
# COMPACT_ATOMS: atom_id res chain seq x y z
N MET A 1 -16.20 4.17 9.45
CA MET A 1 -15.90 3.41 8.21
C MET A 1 -14.43 3.64 7.93
N GLY A 2 -13.57 2.70 8.35
CA GLY A 2 -12.12 2.87 8.27
C GLY A 2 -11.66 2.75 6.82
N PHE A 3 -10.95 3.76 6.33
CA PHE A 3 -10.23 3.66 5.06
C PHE A 3 -9.07 2.68 5.27
N GLU A 4 -9.22 1.44 4.83
CA GLU A 4 -8.09 0.55 4.68
C GLU A 4 -7.13 1.16 3.65
N ILE A 5 -5.95 1.53 4.11
CA ILE A 5 -4.82 1.88 3.26
C ILE A 5 -4.40 0.57 2.55
N PHE A 6 -4.87 0.38 1.31
CA PHE A 6 -4.46 -0.75 0.48
C PHE A 6 -3.05 -0.52 -0.02
N VAL A 7 -2.10 -1.02 0.76
CA VAL A 7 -0.67 -1.02 0.42
C VAL A 7 -0.43 -2.16 -0.57
N SER A 8 0.40 -1.93 -1.59
CA SER A 8 0.99 -2.91 -2.53
C SER A 8 1.50 -4.22 -1.88
N ASN A 9 1.62 -4.22 -0.55
CA ASN A 9 2.09 -5.27 0.33
C ASN A 9 1.18 -6.51 0.46
N TYR A 10 0.12 -6.70 -0.32
CA TYR A 10 -0.76 -7.87 -0.11
C TYR A 10 0.02 -9.18 -0.31
N LEU A 11 0.81 -9.31 -1.38
CA LEU A 11 1.68 -10.48 -1.60
C LEU A 11 2.98 -10.45 -0.79
N PHE A 12 3.20 -9.39 -0.01
CA PHE A 12 4.38 -9.27 0.83
C PHE A 12 4.02 -9.72 2.24
N ALA A 13 4.85 -10.60 2.80
CA ALA A 13 4.76 -10.90 4.22
C ALA A 13 4.86 -9.59 5.01
N ARG A 14 4.01 -9.42 6.02
CA ARG A 14 4.05 -8.28 6.94
C ARG A 14 4.68 -8.73 8.25
N PRO A 15 6.03 -8.80 8.33
CA PRO A 15 6.69 -9.31 9.52
C PRO A 15 6.36 -8.43 10.73
N SER A 16 5.94 -9.08 11.82
CA SER A 16 5.80 -8.43 13.12
C SER A 16 6.95 -8.77 14.05
N PHE A 17 7.17 -7.96 15.09
CA PHE A 17 8.23 -8.23 16.07
C PHE A 17 8.09 -9.62 16.73
N PHE A 18 6.86 -9.98 17.13
CA PHE A 18 6.60 -11.28 17.76
C PHE A 18 6.75 -12.45 16.78
N GLU A 19 6.36 -12.27 15.53
CA GLU A 19 6.60 -13.25 14.46
C GLU A 19 8.10 -13.44 14.19
N GLY A 20 8.88 -12.36 14.16
CA GLY A 20 10.33 -12.44 14.04
C GLY A 20 10.99 -13.15 15.23
N PHE A 21 10.51 -12.91 16.45
CA PHE A 21 10.99 -13.60 17.64
C PHE A 21 10.64 -15.09 17.61
N SER A 22 9.40 -15.46 17.26
CA SER A 22 8.99 -16.87 17.16
C SER A 22 9.78 -17.64 16.10
N ARG A 23 10.13 -17.00 14.98
CA ARG A 23 11.00 -17.60 13.94
C ARG A 23 12.38 -18.00 14.47
N THR A 24 12.95 -17.31 15.47
CA THR A 24 14.24 -17.72 16.06
C THR A 24 14.15 -18.97 16.93
N LEU A 25 12.95 -19.30 17.40
CA LEU A 25 12.66 -20.50 18.19
C LEU A 25 12.12 -21.65 17.34
N ASP A 26 11.68 -21.36 16.11
CA ASP A 26 11.18 -22.33 15.15
C ASP A 26 12.31 -22.91 14.29
N LEU A 27 13.03 -23.87 14.86
CA LEU A 27 14.07 -24.63 14.15
C LEU A 27 13.50 -25.61 13.10
N THR A 28 12.17 -25.69 12.98
CA THR A 28 11.45 -26.65 12.12
C THR A 28 10.81 -26.03 10.87
N GLY A 29 10.73 -24.70 10.79
CA GLY A 29 10.21 -23.96 9.62
C GLY A 29 8.68 -23.93 9.48
N ASN A 30 7.94 -24.08 10.58
CA ASN A 30 6.48 -24.05 10.60
C ASN A 30 5.86 -22.64 10.53
N PHE A 31 6.64 -21.56 10.67
CA PHE A 31 6.15 -20.17 10.59
C PHE A 31 6.33 -19.48 9.23
N ASP A 32 6.61 -20.23 8.15
CA ASP A 32 6.77 -19.69 6.80
C ASP A 32 5.43 -19.44 6.06
N SER A 33 4.42 -18.92 6.76
CA SER A 33 3.15 -18.54 6.12
C SER A 33 3.31 -17.19 5.39
N TYR A 34 3.45 -17.22 4.08
CA TYR A 34 3.41 -16.04 3.23
C TYR A 34 1.97 -15.65 2.88
N ASN A 35 1.77 -14.40 2.49
CA ASN A 35 0.49 -13.99 1.93
C ASN A 35 0.37 -14.54 0.50
N GLU A 36 -0.39 -15.61 0.34
CA GLU A 36 -0.59 -16.29 -0.93
C GLU A 36 -1.99 -16.00 -1.50
N SER A 37 -2.08 -15.88 -2.83
CA SER A 37 -3.36 -15.92 -3.54
C SER A 37 -3.70 -17.37 -3.86
N ARG A 38 -4.99 -17.70 -4.05
CA ARG A 38 -5.42 -19.09 -4.25
C ARG A 38 -4.96 -19.65 -5.59
N THR A 39 -4.76 -18.78 -6.58
CA THR A 39 -4.18 -19.14 -7.88
C THR A 39 -3.17 -18.09 -8.36
N PRO A 40 -2.23 -18.46 -9.24
CA PRO A 40 -1.32 -17.51 -9.87
C PRO A 40 -2.05 -16.38 -10.60
N GLU A 41 -3.14 -16.70 -11.31
CA GLU A 41 -3.93 -15.72 -12.05
C GLU A 41 -4.58 -14.69 -11.11
N GLU A 42 -5.04 -15.14 -9.94
CA GLU A 42 -5.55 -14.23 -8.91
C GLU A 42 -4.44 -13.30 -8.39
N ALA A 43 -3.23 -13.81 -8.20
CA ALA A 43 -2.08 -13.01 -7.78
C ALA A 43 -1.74 -11.91 -8.81
N ASP A 44 -1.67 -12.29 -10.09
CA ASP A 44 -1.33 -11.38 -11.19
C ASP A 44 -2.39 -10.28 -11.38
N ILE A 45 -3.68 -10.65 -11.32
CA ILE A 45 -4.79 -9.69 -11.39
C ILE A 45 -4.71 -8.70 -10.22
N ARG A 46 -4.47 -9.20 -8.99
CA ARG A 46 -4.37 -8.35 -7.81
C ARG A 46 -3.17 -7.41 -7.88
N ALA A 47 -2.01 -7.91 -8.31
CA ALA A 47 -0.81 -7.08 -8.50
C ALA A 47 -1.09 -5.95 -9.51
N THR A 48 -1.60 -6.30 -10.69
CA THR A 48 -1.90 -5.34 -11.76
C THR A 48 -2.91 -4.28 -11.33
N VAL A 49 -4.00 -4.68 -10.66
CA VAL A 49 -5.02 -3.73 -10.16
C VAL A 49 -4.43 -2.79 -9.12
N ASN A 50 -3.58 -3.29 -8.23
CA ASN A 50 -2.94 -2.46 -7.21
C ASN A 50 -1.99 -1.43 -7.82
N ASP A 51 -1.20 -1.81 -8.82
CA ASP A 51 -0.30 -0.87 -9.52
C ASP A 51 -1.07 0.28 -10.15
N TRP A 52 -2.16 -0.02 -10.87
CA TRP A 52 -3.01 1.02 -11.46
C TRP A 52 -3.71 1.89 -10.43
N ARG A 53 -4.10 1.31 -9.30
CA ARG A 53 -4.71 2.06 -8.20
C ARG A 53 -3.71 3.04 -7.58
N MET A 54 -2.46 2.63 -7.42
CA MET A 54 -1.40 3.51 -6.92
C MET A 54 -1.15 4.68 -7.87
N VAL A 55 -1.04 4.42 -9.18
CA VAL A 55 -0.92 5.47 -10.20
C VAL A 55 -2.09 6.46 -10.10
N GLY A 56 -3.32 5.97 -9.94
CA GLY A 56 -4.49 6.83 -9.76
C GLY A 56 -4.45 7.68 -8.49
N GLN A 57 -3.95 7.12 -7.38
CA GLN A 57 -3.76 7.87 -6.13
C GLN A 57 -2.72 8.97 -6.28
N ASP A 58 -1.59 8.69 -6.94
CA ASP A 58 -0.54 9.68 -7.17
C ASP A 58 -1.04 10.84 -8.04
N ILE A 59 -1.79 10.53 -9.10
CA ILE A 59 -2.43 11.55 -9.94
C ILE A 59 -3.41 12.42 -9.11
N SER A 60 -4.26 11.79 -8.30
CA SER A 60 -5.21 12.51 -7.45
C SER A 60 -4.50 13.42 -6.44
N SER A 61 -3.44 12.92 -5.82
CA SER A 61 -2.60 13.67 -4.88
C SER A 61 -1.94 14.87 -5.55
N ALA A 62 -1.40 14.69 -6.76
CA ALA A 62 -0.80 15.77 -7.54
C ALA A 62 -1.81 16.88 -7.87
N ILE A 63 -3.02 16.51 -8.32
CA ILE A 63 -4.10 17.47 -8.61
C ILE A 63 -4.47 18.28 -7.37
N GLN A 64 -4.69 17.60 -6.24
CA GLN A 64 -5.06 18.26 -4.98
C GLN A 64 -3.96 19.20 -4.47
N THR A 65 -2.70 18.77 -4.58
CA THR A 65 -1.54 19.58 -4.17
C THR A 65 -1.42 20.83 -5.04
N TYR A 66 -1.57 20.69 -6.35
CA TYR A 66 -1.52 21.82 -7.28
C TYR A 66 -2.69 22.79 -7.06
N GLY A 67 -3.90 22.30 -6.85
CA GLY A 67 -5.07 23.14 -6.57
C GLY A 67 -4.87 24.04 -5.35
N LYS A 68 -4.37 23.48 -4.24
CA LYS A 68 -4.06 24.23 -3.02
C LYS A 68 -2.97 25.29 -3.22
N GLU A 69 -1.99 25.01 -4.08
CA GLU A 69 -0.93 25.95 -4.40
C GLU A 69 -1.47 27.16 -5.19
N ILE A 70 -2.36 26.91 -6.15
CA ILE A 70 -3.04 27.98 -6.89
C ILE A 70 -3.92 28.83 -5.96
N GLU A 71 -4.70 28.23 -5.07
CA GLU A 71 -5.51 28.96 -4.09
C GLU A 71 -4.66 29.91 -3.25
N LYS A 72 -3.53 29.43 -2.72
CA LYS A 72 -2.60 30.27 -1.95
C LYS A 72 -2.03 31.44 -2.75
N GLN A 73 -1.70 31.23 -4.02
CA GLN A 73 -1.18 32.29 -4.89
C GLN A 73 -2.23 33.35 -5.18
N VAL A 74 -3.49 32.94 -5.38
CA VAL A 74 -4.62 33.84 -5.60
C VAL A 74 -4.91 34.66 -4.33
N ASP A 75 -4.92 34.02 -3.16
CA ASP A 75 -5.13 34.72 -1.88
C ASP A 75 -4.00 35.74 -1.61
N ALA A 76 -2.75 35.37 -1.89
CA ALA A 76 -1.60 36.26 -1.74
C ALA A 76 -1.60 37.45 -2.73
N ALA A 77 -2.28 37.33 -3.88
CA ALA A 77 -2.39 38.41 -4.86
C ALA A 77 -3.56 39.37 -4.59
N ASN A 78 -4.55 38.94 -3.80
CA ASN A 78 -5.76 39.70 -3.48
C ASN A 78 -5.74 40.37 -2.09
N GLY A 79 -4.77 40.04 -1.25
CA GLY A 79 -4.51 40.69 0.05
C GLY A 79 -3.44 41.76 -0.03
#